data_AF-A0AA97DXK0-F1
#
_entry.id   AF-A0AA97DXK0-F1
#
_cell.length_a   1.000
_cell.length_b   1.000
_cell.length_c   1.000
_cell.angle_alpha   90.00
_cell.angle_beta   90.00
_cell.angle_gamma   90.00
#
_symmetry.space_group_name_H-M   'P 1'
#
loop_
_entity.id
_entity.type
_entity.pdbx_description
1 polymer ?
#
loop_
_entity_poly.entity_id
_entity_poly.type
_entity_poly.pdbx_seq_one_letter_code
_entity_poly.pdbx_strand_id
1 'polypeptide(L)'
;MAIHSQAGQLAPHDSLVNLPELMTAYYLKKPDVAKNPEEGVSFGTSGHRGSALLVSFNEDHILAISQAIAEYRKGQNISGLCI
;
A
#
# COMPACT_ATOMS: atom_id res chain seq x y z
N MET A 1 -0.09 -30.73 -5.59
CA MET A 1 -1.51 -30.75 -6.01
C MET A 1 -2.02 -29.31 -6.04
N ALA A 2 -2.84 -28.95 -7.02
CA ALA A 2 -3.52 -27.66 -7.01
C ALA A 2 -4.47 -27.58 -5.80
N ILE A 3 -4.23 -26.61 -4.90
CA ILE A 3 -5.05 -26.40 -3.68
C ILE A 3 -6.40 -25.78 -4.04
N HIS A 4 -6.43 -24.92 -5.08
CA HIS A 4 -7.63 -24.27 -5.56
C HIS A 4 -8.16 -24.97 -6.82
N SER A 5 -9.47 -25.15 -6.91
CA SER A 5 -10.13 -25.84 -8.04
C SER A 5 -9.88 -25.19 -9.40
N GLN A 6 -9.63 -23.87 -9.42
CA GLN A 6 -9.34 -23.09 -10.63
C GLN A 6 -7.85 -22.78 -10.86
N ALA A 7 -6.92 -23.41 -10.12
CA ALA A 7 -5.50 -23.13 -10.30
C ALA A 7 -5.04 -23.45 -11.74
N GLY A 8 -4.37 -22.50 -12.39
CA GLY A 8 -3.93 -22.61 -13.79
C GLY A 8 -5.01 -22.33 -14.84
N GLN A 9 -6.23 -21.97 -14.42
CA GLN A 9 -7.31 -21.54 -15.32
C GLN A 9 -7.34 -20.02 -15.45
N LEU A 10 -8.04 -19.51 -16.47
CA LEU A 10 -8.29 -18.08 -16.62
C LEU A 10 -9.14 -17.57 -15.46
N ALA A 11 -8.80 -16.37 -14.98
CA ALA A 11 -9.55 -15.72 -13.92
C ALA A 11 -10.99 -15.43 -14.39
N PRO A 12 -12.03 -15.85 -13.64
CA PRO A 12 -13.40 -15.51 -13.97
C PRO A 12 -13.67 -14.02 -13.70
N HIS A 13 -14.63 -13.44 -14.41
CA HIS A 13 -14.91 -11.99 -14.36
C HIS A 13 -15.26 -11.47 -12.96
N ASP A 14 -15.93 -12.27 -12.15
CA ASP A 14 -16.32 -11.96 -10.78
C ASP A 14 -15.15 -11.92 -9.78
N SER A 15 -14.00 -12.52 -10.14
CA SER A 15 -12.75 -12.43 -9.36
C SER A 15 -11.93 -11.17 -9.66
N LEU A 16 -12.31 -10.40 -10.67
CA LEU A 16 -11.58 -9.21 -11.07
C LEU A 16 -11.88 -8.04 -10.13
N VAL A 17 -10.85 -7.29 -9.77
CA VAL A 17 -10.99 -6.11 -8.92
C VAL A 17 -11.68 -4.96 -9.66
N ASN A 18 -12.53 -4.21 -8.96
CA ASN A 18 -13.07 -2.95 -9.45
C ASN A 18 -12.00 -1.85 -9.32
N LEU A 19 -11.31 -1.54 -10.41
CA LEU A 19 -10.22 -0.56 -10.43
C LEU A 19 -10.66 0.87 -10.05
N PRO A 20 -11.77 1.43 -10.60
CA PRO A 20 -12.26 2.74 -10.16
C PRO A 20 -12.51 2.84 -8.66
N GLU A 21 -13.11 1.80 -8.06
CA GLU A 21 -13.36 1.76 -6.62
C GLU A 21 -12.04 1.71 -5.82
N LEU A 22 -11.10 0.86 -6.24
CA LEU A 22 -9.78 0.76 -5.61
C LEU A 22 -9.02 2.10 -5.66
N MET A 23 -9.02 2.76 -6.82
CA MET A 23 -8.40 4.09 -6.98
C MET A 23 -9.10 5.15 -6.13
N THR A 24 -10.42 5.13 -6.07
CA THR A 24 -11.20 6.07 -5.25
C THR A 24 -10.91 5.86 -3.76
N ALA A 25 -10.83 4.60 -3.32
CA ALA A 25 -10.51 4.27 -1.94
C ALA A 25 -9.13 4.81 -1.52
N TYR A 26 -8.15 4.82 -2.41
CA TYR A 26 -6.80 5.34 -2.13
C TYR A 26 -6.82 6.81 -1.68
N TYR A 27 -7.64 7.64 -2.33
CA TYR A 27 -7.74 9.07 -2.02
C TYR A 27 -8.75 9.37 -0.91
N LEU A 28 -9.89 8.67 -0.89
CA LEU A 28 -11.00 9.01 0.03
C LEU A 28 -10.90 8.34 1.39
N LYS A 29 -10.35 7.12 1.48
CA LYS A 29 -10.19 6.44 2.78
C LYS A 29 -8.90 6.89 3.45
N LYS A 30 -8.98 7.20 4.74
CA LYS A 30 -7.89 7.71 5.56
C LYS A 30 -7.69 6.77 6.75
N PRO A 31 -6.44 6.38 7.08
CA PRO A 31 -6.18 5.47 8.19
C PRO A 31 -6.50 6.12 9.54
N ASP A 32 -7.16 5.38 10.43
CA ASP A 32 -7.43 5.76 11.82
C ASP A 32 -6.62 4.87 12.75
N VAL A 33 -5.31 5.16 12.83
CA VAL A 33 -4.34 4.36 13.62
C VAL A 33 -4.62 4.37 15.12
N ALA A 34 -5.43 5.31 15.61
CA ALA A 34 -5.84 5.36 17.02
C ALA A 34 -6.87 4.28 17.35
N LYS A 35 -7.72 3.93 16.38
CA LYS A 35 -8.72 2.85 16.53
C LYS A 35 -8.23 1.52 15.96
N ASN A 36 -7.54 1.57 14.83
CA ASN A 36 -7.11 0.43 14.03
C ASN A 36 -5.59 0.50 13.80
N PRO A 37 -4.75 0.05 14.75
CA PRO A 37 -3.30 0.12 14.63
C PRO A 37 -2.74 -0.56 13.37
N GLU A 38 -3.45 -1.55 12.83
CA GLU A 38 -3.13 -2.29 11.62
C GLU A 38 -3.26 -1.46 10.32
N GLU A 39 -3.97 -0.32 10.36
CA GLU A 39 -4.01 0.66 9.27
C GLU A 39 -2.75 1.55 9.26
N GLY A 40 -1.81 1.35 10.20
CA GLY A 40 -0.55 2.07 10.23
C GLY A 40 0.46 1.59 9.19
N VAL A 41 1.48 2.42 8.95
CA VAL A 41 2.64 2.03 8.12
C VAL A 41 3.46 0.95 8.83
N SER A 42 3.63 -0.19 8.16
CA SER A 42 4.62 -1.21 8.50
C SER A 42 5.67 -1.30 7.39
N PHE A 43 6.86 -0.76 7.63
CA PHE A 43 7.93 -0.65 6.63
C PHE A 43 9.07 -1.62 6.93
N GLY A 44 9.04 -2.80 6.30
CA GLY A 44 9.99 -3.90 6.51
C GLY A 44 11.07 -4.02 5.43
N THR A 45 11.67 -5.20 5.31
CA THR A 45 12.71 -5.50 4.29
C THR A 45 12.23 -5.30 2.86
N SER A 46 10.93 -5.45 2.62
CA SER A 46 10.27 -5.24 1.32
C SER A 46 9.42 -3.96 1.27
N GLY A 47 9.72 -2.99 2.14
CA GLY A 47 8.96 -1.77 2.31
C GLY A 47 7.60 -1.99 2.98
N HIS A 48 6.66 -1.09 2.70
CA HIS A 48 5.27 -1.16 3.16
C HIS A 48 4.36 -1.68 2.05
N ARG A 49 3.41 -2.55 2.40
CA ARG A 49 2.45 -3.17 1.50
C ARG A 49 1.07 -3.20 2.15
N GLY A 50 0.04 -3.07 1.33
CA GLY A 50 -1.35 -3.15 1.76
C GLY A 50 -2.31 -2.98 0.59
N SER A 51 -3.55 -2.66 0.90
CA SER A 51 -4.59 -2.37 -0.10
C SER A 51 -5.41 -1.16 0.34
N ALA A 52 -5.69 -0.26 -0.61
CA ALA A 52 -6.53 0.90 -0.36
C ALA A 52 -7.96 0.52 0.10
N LEU A 53 -8.47 -0.64 -0.35
CA LEU A 53 -9.78 -1.15 0.08
C LEU A 53 -9.80 -1.51 1.58
N LEU A 54 -8.66 -1.95 2.11
CA LEU A 54 -8.45 -2.32 3.51
C LEU A 54 -7.84 -1.19 4.35
N VAL A 55 -7.77 0.03 3.81
CA VAL A 55 -7.24 1.21 4.50
C VAL A 55 -5.77 1.06 4.97
N SER A 56 -5.01 0.16 4.33
CA SER A 56 -3.61 -0.12 4.66
C SER A 56 -2.62 0.29 3.56
N PHE A 57 -3.10 0.99 2.52
CA PHE A 57 -2.27 1.53 1.45
C PHE A 57 -3.02 2.66 0.72
N ASN A 58 -3.01 3.83 1.34
CA ASN A 58 -3.78 5.01 0.93
C ASN A 58 -2.85 6.23 0.86
N GLU A 59 -3.35 7.36 0.35
CA GLU A 59 -2.55 8.59 0.14
C GLU A 59 -1.68 8.97 1.34
N ASP A 60 -2.25 8.96 2.55
CA ASP A 60 -1.54 9.35 3.77
C ASP A 60 -0.32 8.46 4.06
N HIS A 61 -0.40 7.17 3.74
CA HIS A 61 0.72 6.24 3.90
C HIS A 61 1.88 6.62 3.00
N ILE A 62 1.59 6.92 1.73
CA ILE A 62 2.62 7.27 0.75
C ILE A 62 3.24 8.62 1.07
N LEU A 63 2.42 9.62 1.43
CA LEU A 63 2.91 10.92 1.88
C LEU A 63 3.84 10.79 3.09
N ALA A 64 3.43 10.03 4.11
CA ALA A 64 4.24 9.82 5.31
C ALA A 64 5.56 9.09 5.00
N ILE A 65 5.53 8.03 4.19
CA ILE A 65 6.72 7.26 3.80
C ILE A 65 7.67 8.13 2.97
N SER A 66 7.17 8.85 1.97
CA SER A 66 7.98 9.73 1.12
C SER A 66 8.67 10.82 1.95
N GLN A 67 7.95 11.44 2.87
CA GLN A 67 8.52 12.44 3.77
C GLN A 67 9.61 11.84 4.67
N ALA A 68 9.33 10.70 5.30
CA ALA A 68 10.30 10.01 6.16
C ALA A 68 11.59 9.64 5.42
N ILE A 69 11.49 9.17 4.17
CA ILE A 69 12.65 8.86 3.32
C ILE A 69 13.43 10.13 2.98
N ALA A 70 12.75 11.21 2.60
CA ALA A 70 13.40 12.48 2.28
C ALA A 70 14.18 13.04 3.48
N GLU A 71 13.57 13.04 4.66
CA GLU A 71 14.20 13.47 5.91
C GLU A 71 15.38 12.59 6.31
N TYR A 72 15.23 11.27 6.21
CA TYR A 72 16.31 10.33 6.48
C TYR A 72 17.51 10.57 5.56
N ARG A 73 17.28 10.67 4.25
CA ARG A 73 18.35 10.93 3.27
C ARG A 73 19.07 12.24 3.57
N LYS A 74 18.33 13.31 3.91
CA LYS A 74 18.90 14.58 4.34
C LYS A 74 19.77 14.43 5.59
N GLY A 75 19.27 13.72 6.62
CA GLY A 75 20.01 13.46 7.85
C GLY A 75 21.28 12.62 7.65
N GLN A 76 21.31 11.78 6.61
CA GLN A 76 22.48 11.00 6.20
C GLN A 76 23.37 11.73 5.18
N ASN A 77 23.12 13.02 4.89
CA ASN A 77 23.84 13.80 3.88
C ASN A 77 23.83 13.19 2.47
N ILE A 78 22.77 12.45 2.11
CA ILE A 78 22.58 11.86 0.79
C ILE A 78 21.87 12.89 -0.09
N SER A 79 22.63 13.58 -0.95
CA SER A 79 22.13 14.68 -1.81
C SER A 79 21.95 14.32 -3.29
N GLY A 80 22.28 13.09 -3.69
CA GLY A 80 22.11 12.62 -5.07
C GLY A 80 20.64 12.48 -5.49
N LEU A 81 20.41 12.23 -6.78
CA LEU A 81 19.08 11.97 -7.33
C LEU A 81 18.42 10.74 -6.66
N CYS A 82 17.15 10.86 -6.29
CA CYS A 82 16.29 9.69 -5.99
C CYS A 82 15.65 9.26 -7.30
N ILE A 83 15.91 8.02 -7.73
CA ILE A 83 15.24 7.41 -8.89
C ILE A 83 14.04 6.58 -8.46
#